data_AF-A0A849H559-F1
#
_entry.id   AF-A0A849H559-F1
#
_cell.length_a   1.000
_cell.length_b   1.000
_cell.length_c   1.000
_cell.angle_alpha   90.00
_cell.angle_beta   90.00
_cell.angle_gamma   90.00
#
_symmetry.space_group_name_H-M   'P 1'
#
loop_
_entity.id
_entity.type
_entity.pdbx_description
1 polymer ?
#
loop_
_entity_poly.entity_id
_entity_poly.type
_entity_poly.pdbx_seq_one_letter_code
_entity_poly.pdbx_strand_id
1 'polypeptide(L)'
;ISNPLLLMNGQDVGAFITVPIVTAITQQLIGMGLDPATAQAQAQAQAAVIVPQLATAIGGLPVGVAATEEIASQQADIIVTYRNVGDIDFWGADVAFSWFLDDKFTLTGSYSHVSNDWFLVPDQAPLALNAPKDKGSLGLAFRDATVGFNGEAVIRLAGEFPAESAGYVGTKCIQGHDGGLFEEDCIETSALVDVNFGYKIPNTSATLQLAVTNLFNTPYRSFVGVPEIGRFAIARVRYEID
;
A
#
# COMPACT_ATOMS: atom_id res chain seq x y z
N ILE A 1 6.63 -38.02 -0.70
CA ILE A 1 6.68 -37.57 -2.11
C ILE A 1 8.14 -37.42 -2.53
N SER A 2 8.59 -38.11 -3.58
CA SER A 2 9.93 -37.89 -4.15
C SER A 2 9.86 -36.63 -5.00
N ASN A 3 10.42 -35.52 -4.51
CA ASN A 3 10.49 -34.31 -5.31
C ASN A 3 11.43 -34.59 -6.49
N PRO A 4 10.99 -34.55 -7.76
CA PRO A 4 11.93 -34.72 -8.87
C PRO A 4 12.89 -33.53 -8.82
N LEU A 5 14.18 -33.81 -8.73
CA LEU A 5 15.22 -32.81 -8.82
C LEU A 5 15.12 -32.15 -10.21
N LEU A 6 14.42 -31.02 -10.30
CA LEU A 6 14.37 -30.21 -11.50
C LEU A 6 15.60 -29.31 -11.51
N LEU A 7 16.41 -29.54 -12.54
CA LEU A 7 17.63 -28.79 -12.84
C LEU A 7 17.37 -27.90 -14.04
N MET A 8 17.99 -26.72 -14.09
CA MET A 8 17.97 -25.93 -15.32
C MET A 8 18.69 -26.70 -16.43
N ASN A 9 18.23 -26.58 -17.68
CA ASN A 9 18.94 -27.16 -18.81
C ASN A 9 20.18 -26.31 -19.10
N GLY A 10 21.37 -26.88 -18.86
CA GLY A 10 22.63 -26.18 -19.11
C GLY A 10 22.81 -25.74 -20.56
N GLN A 11 22.26 -26.45 -21.55
CA GLN A 11 22.34 -26.02 -22.95
C GLN A 11 21.53 -24.75 -23.22
N ASP A 12 20.31 -24.69 -22.66
CA ASP A 12 19.42 -23.53 -22.84
C ASP A 12 19.97 -22.29 -22.12
N VAL A 13 20.53 -22.49 -20.91
CA VAL A 13 21.23 -21.43 -20.17
C VAL A 13 22.45 -20.94 -20.96
N GLY A 14 23.24 -21.86 -21.51
CA GLY A 14 24.39 -21.53 -22.36
C GLY A 14 23.99 -20.70 -23.59
N ALA A 15 22.92 -21.10 -24.27
CA ALA A 15 22.40 -20.35 -25.42
C ALA A 15 21.95 -18.93 -25.03
N PHE A 16 21.26 -18.79 -23.90
CA PHE A 16 20.78 -17.49 -23.40
C PHE A 16 21.92 -16.54 -23.03
N ILE A 17 22.97 -17.02 -22.34
CA ILE A 17 24.06 -16.16 -21.84
C ILE A 17 25.16 -15.90 -22.88
N THR A 18 25.20 -16.64 -23.98
CA THR A 18 26.27 -16.52 -25.00
C THR A 18 26.36 -15.11 -25.57
N VAL A 19 25.23 -14.55 -26.02
CA VAL A 19 25.19 -13.21 -26.63
C VAL A 19 25.66 -12.12 -25.67
N PRO A 20 25.09 -11.98 -24.45
CA PRO A 20 25.51 -10.91 -23.54
C PRO A 20 26.98 -11.05 -23.11
N ILE A 21 27.49 -12.27 -22.92
CA ILE A 21 28.90 -12.49 -22.55
C ILE A 21 29.84 -12.11 -23.70
N VAL A 22 29.56 -12.55 -24.93
CA VAL A 22 30.36 -12.17 -26.12
C VAL A 22 30.33 -10.65 -26.30
N THR A 23 29.18 -10.00 -26.13
CA THR A 23 29.06 -8.54 -26.23
C THR A 23 29.90 -7.84 -25.16
N ALA A 24 29.84 -8.28 -23.91
CA ALA A 24 30.59 -7.68 -22.80
C ALA A 24 32.12 -7.81 -23.01
N ILE A 25 32.61 -9.00 -23.37
CA ILE A 25 34.04 -9.23 -23.64
C ILE A 25 34.51 -8.42 -24.85
N THR A 26 33.68 -8.33 -25.91
CA THR A 26 34.00 -7.52 -27.09
C THR A 26 34.19 -6.05 -26.71
N GLN A 27 33.28 -5.49 -25.92
CA GLN A 27 33.38 -4.09 -25.47
C GLN A 27 34.59 -3.85 -24.57
N GLN A 28 34.93 -4.80 -23.71
CA GLN A 28 36.14 -4.74 -22.90
C GLN A 28 37.41 -4.72 -23.76
N LEU A 29 37.51 -5.60 -24.76
CA LEU A 29 38.67 -5.68 -25.65
C LEU A 29 38.82 -4.44 -26.54
N ILE A 30 37.71 -3.88 -27.03
CA ILE A 30 37.72 -2.58 -27.73
C ILE A 30 38.22 -1.47 -26.80
N GLY A 31 37.78 -1.45 -25.53
CA GLY A 31 38.26 -0.52 -24.52
C GLY A 31 39.76 -0.65 -24.21
N MET A 32 40.35 -1.82 -24.48
CA MET A 32 41.79 -2.08 -24.38
C MET A 32 42.57 -1.75 -25.66
N GLY A 33 41.91 -1.17 -26.67
CA GLY A 33 42.54 -0.68 -27.90
C GLY A 33 42.61 -1.70 -29.04
N LEU A 34 41.91 -2.84 -28.96
CA LEU A 34 41.79 -3.76 -30.08
C LEU A 34 40.78 -3.25 -31.11
N ASP A 35 41.02 -3.56 -32.38
CA ASP A 35 40.03 -3.26 -33.43
C ASP A 35 38.76 -4.10 -33.25
N PRO A 36 37.58 -3.62 -33.69
CA PRO A 36 36.30 -4.29 -33.44
C PRO A 36 36.20 -5.71 -34.01
N ALA A 37 36.84 -5.99 -35.15
CA ALA A 37 36.76 -7.30 -35.79
C ALA A 37 37.60 -8.34 -35.03
N THR A 38 38.82 -7.96 -34.65
CA THR A 38 39.70 -8.82 -33.83
C THR A 38 39.13 -9.00 -32.42
N ALA A 39 38.56 -7.95 -31.82
CA ALA A 39 37.93 -8.02 -30.50
C ALA A 39 36.73 -8.99 -30.50
N GLN A 40 35.88 -8.96 -31.52
CA GLN A 40 34.73 -9.85 -31.62
C GLN A 40 35.16 -11.32 -31.81
N ALA A 41 36.15 -11.58 -32.66
CA ALA A 41 36.68 -12.94 -32.88
C ALA A 41 37.31 -13.52 -31.59
N GLN A 42 38.07 -12.70 -30.86
CA GLN A 42 38.64 -13.11 -29.58
C GLN A 42 37.59 -13.29 -28.49
N ALA A 43 36.56 -12.45 -28.44
CA ALA A 43 35.44 -12.59 -27.50
C ALA A 43 34.65 -13.88 -27.74
N GLN A 44 34.43 -14.27 -29.01
CA GLN A 44 33.81 -15.55 -29.36
C GLN A 44 34.66 -16.74 -28.89
N ALA A 45 35.98 -16.67 -29.07
CA ALA A 45 36.89 -17.73 -28.62
C ALA A 45 36.94 -17.86 -27.08
N GLN A 46 36.91 -16.74 -26.36
CA GLN A 46 36.87 -16.74 -24.88
C GLN A 46 35.51 -17.24 -24.36
N ALA A 47 34.41 -16.77 -24.95
CA ALA A 47 33.07 -17.20 -24.58
C ALA A 47 32.86 -18.71 -24.83
N ALA A 48 33.46 -19.28 -25.88
CA ALA A 48 33.39 -20.71 -26.16
C ALA A 48 33.97 -21.59 -25.03
N VAL A 49 34.84 -21.05 -24.18
CA VAL A 49 35.41 -21.76 -23.01
C VAL A 49 34.61 -21.46 -21.75
N ILE A 50 34.23 -20.21 -21.53
CA ILE A 50 33.59 -19.74 -20.28
C ILE A 50 32.12 -20.15 -20.23
N VAL A 51 31.39 -20.03 -21.34
CA VAL A 51 29.93 -20.27 -21.40
C VAL A 51 29.59 -21.71 -21.01
N PRO A 52 30.24 -22.77 -21.55
CA PRO A 52 29.92 -24.14 -21.16
C PRO A 52 30.12 -24.42 -19.66
N GLN A 53 31.15 -23.83 -19.05
CA GLN A 53 31.45 -24.01 -17.61
C GLN A 53 30.39 -23.34 -16.74
N LEU A 54 30.06 -22.08 -17.04
CA LEU A 54 29.05 -21.34 -16.31
C LEU A 54 27.66 -21.95 -16.50
N ALA A 55 27.35 -22.38 -17.72
CA ALA A 55 26.09 -23.04 -18.05
C ALA A 55 25.95 -24.42 -17.38
N THR A 56 27.05 -25.15 -17.17
CA THR A 56 27.04 -26.42 -16.42
C THR A 56 26.85 -26.19 -14.93
N ALA A 57 27.52 -25.20 -14.34
CA ALA A 57 27.34 -24.81 -12.93
C ALA A 57 25.90 -24.31 -12.68
N ILE A 58 25.50 -23.30 -13.46
CA ILE A 58 24.19 -23.10 -14.07
C ILE A 58 23.12 -24.17 -13.83
N GLY A 59 23.13 -25.13 -14.75
CA GLY A 59 22.22 -26.27 -14.80
C GLY A 59 22.32 -27.20 -13.60
N GLY A 60 23.43 -27.17 -12.84
CA GLY A 60 23.55 -27.93 -11.60
C GLY A 60 22.79 -27.33 -10.42
N LEU A 61 22.30 -26.10 -10.53
CA LEU A 61 21.51 -25.45 -9.48
C LEU A 61 20.09 -26.04 -9.44
N PRO A 62 19.67 -26.63 -8.30
CA PRO A 62 18.29 -27.09 -8.14
C PRO A 62 17.35 -25.89 -8.17
N VAL A 63 16.46 -25.84 -9.16
CA VAL A 63 15.29 -24.96 -9.16
C VAL A 63 14.17 -25.72 -8.47
N GLY A 64 14.33 -25.91 -7.16
CA GLY A 64 13.37 -26.63 -6.34
C GLY A 64 12.02 -25.94 -6.36
N VAL A 65 10.99 -26.65 -6.81
CA VAL A 65 9.59 -26.26 -6.57
C VAL A 65 9.08 -27.14 -5.44
N ALA A 66 8.67 -26.52 -4.33
CA ALA A 66 7.96 -27.21 -3.26
C ALA A 66 6.46 -27.06 -3.54
N ALA A 67 5.79 -28.17 -3.84
CA ALA A 67 4.33 -28.21 -3.95
C ALA A 67 3.73 -28.79 -2.65
N THR A 68 2.58 -28.24 -2.21
CA THR A 68 1.79 -28.78 -1.08
C THR A 68 0.93 -29.96 -1.56
N GLU A 69 0.73 -30.97 -0.70
CA GLU A 69 -0.20 -32.08 -0.95
C GLU A 69 -1.67 -31.64 -0.98
N GLU A 70 -1.96 -30.45 -0.45
CA GLU A 70 -3.32 -29.90 -0.31
C GLU A 70 -3.86 -29.31 -1.62
N ILE A 71 -2.98 -29.06 -2.60
CA ILE A 71 -3.35 -28.55 -3.93
C ILE A 71 -2.99 -29.62 -4.94
N ALA A 72 -4.01 -30.17 -5.61
CA ALA A 72 -3.85 -31.11 -6.72
C ALA A 72 -3.26 -30.41 -7.96
N SER A 73 -2.02 -29.96 -7.86
CA SER A 73 -1.24 -29.40 -8.97
C SER A 73 -0.62 -30.55 -9.76
N GLN A 74 -0.85 -30.57 -11.07
CA GLN A 74 -0.34 -31.62 -11.97
C GLN A 74 0.89 -31.16 -12.78
N GLN A 75 1.37 -29.92 -12.57
CA GLN A 75 2.47 -29.30 -13.31
C GLN A 75 3.31 -28.39 -12.39
N ALA A 76 4.47 -27.94 -12.86
CA ALA A 76 5.35 -26.99 -12.17
C ALA A 76 4.71 -25.59 -12.09
N ASP A 77 3.64 -25.48 -11.31
CA ASP A 77 2.89 -24.25 -11.10
C ASP A 77 3.55 -23.43 -9.99
N ILE A 78 3.69 -22.12 -10.21
CA ILE A 78 4.01 -21.18 -9.13
C ILE A 78 2.72 -20.97 -8.34
N ILE A 79 2.66 -21.59 -7.16
CA ILE A 79 1.51 -21.48 -6.26
C ILE A 79 1.72 -20.28 -5.35
N VAL A 80 0.94 -19.22 -5.57
CA VAL A 80 0.78 -18.12 -4.62
C VAL A 80 -0.43 -18.45 -3.76
N THR A 81 -0.20 -18.69 -2.48
CA THR A 81 -1.26 -19.04 -1.53
C THR A 81 -1.06 -18.32 -0.21
N TYR A 82 -2.14 -18.21 0.56
CA TYR A 82 -2.11 -17.62 1.89
C TYR A 82 -1.31 -18.51 2.85
N ARG A 83 -0.57 -17.87 3.74
CA ARG A 83 0.09 -18.52 4.87
C ARG A 83 -0.63 -18.14 6.14
N ASN A 84 -0.79 -19.11 7.03
CA ASN A 84 -1.29 -18.84 8.36
C ASN A 84 -0.15 -18.28 9.22
N VAL A 85 -0.31 -17.04 9.67
CA VAL A 85 0.67 -16.32 10.52
C VAL A 85 0.49 -16.63 12.02
N GLY A 86 -0.45 -17.50 12.36
CA GLY A 86 -0.79 -17.85 13.73
C GLY A 86 -1.72 -16.83 14.38
N ASP A 87 -1.69 -16.80 15.70
CA ASP A 87 -2.49 -15.88 16.51
C ASP A 87 -1.78 -14.53 16.65
N ILE A 88 -2.56 -13.46 16.51
CA ILE A 88 -2.09 -12.09 16.69
C ILE A 88 -2.92 -11.46 17.80
N ASP A 89 -2.24 -11.07 18.88
CA ASP A 89 -2.86 -10.41 20.01
C ASP A 89 -2.60 -8.91 20.00
N PHE A 90 -3.66 -8.13 20.15
CA PHE A 90 -3.62 -6.70 20.40
C PHE A 90 -4.82 -6.29 21.24
N TRP A 91 -4.76 -5.10 21.82
CA TRP A 91 -5.90 -4.53 22.54
C TRP A 91 -6.19 -3.13 22.03
N GLY A 92 -7.43 -2.70 22.23
CA GLY A 92 -7.85 -1.35 21.91
C GLY A 92 -8.82 -0.80 22.94
N ALA A 93 -8.98 0.51 22.92
CA ALA A 93 -9.93 1.23 23.75
C ALA A 93 -10.62 2.30 22.92
N ASP A 94 -11.91 2.47 23.16
CA ASP A 94 -12.73 3.46 22.49
C ASP A 94 -13.45 4.32 23.53
N VAL A 95 -13.51 5.63 23.27
CA VAL A 95 -14.31 6.58 24.03
C VAL A 95 -15.08 7.46 23.07
N ALA A 96 -16.34 7.72 23.39
CA ALA A 96 -17.17 8.67 22.67
C ALA A 96 -18.02 9.46 23.66
N PHE A 97 -18.28 10.72 23.34
CA PHE A 97 -19.13 11.58 24.15
C PHE A 97 -19.99 12.50 23.28
N SER A 98 -21.10 12.94 23.86
CA SER A 98 -21.95 14.00 23.34
C SER A 98 -22.35 14.90 24.51
N TRP A 99 -22.11 16.20 24.38
CA TRP A 99 -22.39 17.19 25.40
C TRP A 99 -23.20 18.33 24.79
N PHE A 100 -24.45 18.45 25.24
CA PHE A 100 -25.30 19.62 24.99
C PHE A 100 -24.80 20.79 25.85
N LEU A 101 -24.06 21.72 25.24
CA LEU A 101 -23.50 22.88 25.92
C LEU A 101 -24.63 23.84 26.35
N ASP A 102 -25.62 24.00 25.46
CA ASP A 102 -26.88 24.70 25.69
C ASP A 102 -27.96 24.16 24.72
N ASP A 103 -29.09 24.85 24.59
CA ASP A 103 -30.22 24.48 23.72
C ASP A 103 -29.88 24.50 22.22
N LYS A 104 -28.75 25.09 21.82
CA LYS A 104 -28.35 25.32 20.42
C LYS A 104 -27.05 24.64 20.06
N PHE A 105 -26.10 24.51 20.99
CA PHE A 105 -24.78 23.97 20.76
C PHE A 105 -24.61 22.57 21.33
N THR A 106 -24.10 21.66 20.50
CA THR A 106 -23.72 20.30 20.91
C THR A 106 -22.27 20.05 20.53
N LEU A 107 -21.46 19.66 21.51
CA LEU A 107 -20.10 19.20 21.33
C LEU A 107 -20.09 17.67 21.29
N THR A 108 -19.51 17.07 20.26
CA THR A 108 -19.34 15.63 20.13
C THR A 108 -17.86 15.29 20.00
N GLY A 109 -17.47 14.11 20.47
CA GLY A 109 -16.11 13.64 20.27
C GLY A 109 -16.02 12.13 20.32
N SER A 110 -15.04 11.60 19.60
CA SER A 110 -14.67 10.18 19.63
C SER A 110 -13.16 10.01 19.54
N TYR A 111 -12.64 8.98 20.18
CA TYR A 111 -11.25 8.59 20.10
C TYR A 111 -11.15 7.07 20.23
N SER A 112 -10.32 6.48 19.37
CA SER A 112 -10.01 5.06 19.34
C SER A 112 -8.50 4.89 19.40
N HIS A 113 -8.05 3.97 20.25
CA HIS A 113 -6.66 3.54 20.37
C HIS A 113 -6.55 2.04 20.09
N VAL A 114 -5.49 1.63 19.40
CA VAL A 114 -5.04 0.23 19.31
C VAL A 114 -3.54 0.15 19.62
N SER A 115 -3.13 -0.87 20.38
CA SER A 115 -1.76 -1.01 20.89
C SER A 115 -0.70 -1.11 19.77
N ASN A 116 -1.07 -1.76 18.67
CA ASN A 116 -0.20 -2.10 17.57
C ASN A 116 -0.94 -1.86 16.25
N ASP A 117 -0.26 -1.21 15.31
CA ASP A 117 -0.68 -0.98 13.92
C ASP A 117 0.10 -1.85 12.94
N TRP A 118 1.04 -2.65 13.44
CA TRP A 118 1.74 -3.70 12.70
C TRP A 118 2.25 -4.79 13.65
N PHE A 119 2.56 -5.95 13.07
CA PHE A 119 2.99 -7.15 13.78
C PHE A 119 4.22 -7.77 13.11
N LEU A 120 5.22 -8.10 13.91
CA LEU A 120 6.39 -8.85 13.42
C LEU A 120 5.98 -10.31 13.18
N VAL A 121 6.25 -10.80 11.98
CA VAL A 121 6.07 -12.21 11.63
C VAL A 121 7.47 -12.80 11.40
N PRO A 122 7.90 -13.83 12.19
CA PRO A 122 9.22 -14.42 12.03
C PRO A 122 9.50 -14.87 10.60
N ASP A 123 10.70 -14.55 10.11
CA ASP A 123 11.19 -14.87 8.76
C ASP A 123 10.35 -14.28 7.60
N GLN A 124 9.52 -13.27 7.84
CA GLN A 124 8.62 -12.67 6.85
C GLN A 124 8.56 -11.14 6.95
N ALA A 125 7.93 -10.51 5.95
CA ALA A 125 7.57 -9.10 6.02
C ALA A 125 6.60 -8.82 7.18
N PRO A 126 6.66 -7.63 7.80
CA PRO A 126 5.76 -7.25 8.87
C PRO A 126 4.31 -7.19 8.37
N LEU A 127 3.37 -7.66 9.18
CA LEU A 127 1.95 -7.56 8.86
C LEU A 127 1.43 -6.19 9.30
N ALA A 128 1.03 -5.35 8.35
CA ALA A 128 0.37 -4.08 8.64
C ALA A 128 -1.11 -4.27 9.05
N LEU A 129 -1.57 -3.56 10.07
CA LEU A 129 -2.99 -3.52 10.46
C LEU A 129 -3.84 -2.71 9.48
N ASN A 130 -3.22 -1.94 8.57
CA ASN A 130 -3.91 -1.07 7.63
C ASN A 130 -4.78 0.02 8.31
N ALA A 131 -4.45 0.36 9.56
CA ALA A 131 -5.17 1.35 10.34
C ALA A 131 -4.24 2.03 11.35
N PRO A 132 -4.49 3.30 11.71
CA PRO A 132 -3.71 4.01 12.71
C PRO A 132 -3.95 3.50 14.12
N LYS A 133 -2.89 3.57 14.93
CA LYS A 133 -2.98 3.36 16.38
C LYS A 133 -4.00 4.29 17.00
N ASP A 134 -3.96 5.55 16.60
CA ASP A 134 -4.76 6.62 17.18
C ASP A 134 -5.58 7.29 16.10
N LYS A 135 -6.89 7.36 16.32
CA LYS A 135 -7.81 8.13 15.48
C LYS A 135 -8.91 8.73 16.33
N GLY A 136 -9.46 9.85 15.87
CA GLY A 136 -10.54 10.50 16.59
C GLY A 136 -11.21 11.60 15.79
N SER A 137 -12.26 12.13 16.38
CA SER A 137 -12.96 13.29 15.87
C SER A 137 -13.46 14.19 16.98
N LEU A 138 -13.58 15.48 16.69
CA LEU A 138 -14.22 16.45 17.55
C LEU A 138 -15.17 17.30 16.69
N GLY A 139 -16.43 17.36 17.08
CA GLY A 139 -17.48 18.06 16.35
C GLY A 139 -18.15 19.13 17.22
N LEU A 140 -18.46 20.27 16.62
CA LEU A 140 -19.32 21.30 17.21
C LEU A 140 -20.49 21.54 16.26
N ALA A 141 -21.69 21.21 16.73
CA ALA A 141 -22.93 21.47 16.03
C ALA A 141 -23.65 22.67 16.65
N PHE A 142 -24.21 23.52 15.80
CA PHE A 142 -25.14 24.59 16.13
C PHE A 142 -26.48 24.32 15.45
N ARG A 143 -27.58 24.44 16.19
CA ARG A 143 -28.92 24.33 15.64
C ARG A 143 -29.83 25.35 16.30
N ASP A 144 -30.44 26.19 15.48
CA ASP A 144 -31.45 27.14 15.93
C ASP A 144 -32.67 27.09 15.01
N ALA A 145 -33.71 26.39 15.48
CA ALA A 145 -34.96 26.25 14.76
C ALA A 145 -35.72 27.57 14.60
N THR A 146 -35.48 28.57 15.47
CA THR A 146 -36.18 29.87 15.42
C THR A 146 -35.73 30.71 14.22
N VAL A 147 -34.47 30.59 13.83
CA VAL A 147 -33.90 31.25 12.63
C VAL A 147 -33.73 30.27 11.45
N GLY A 148 -34.13 29.01 11.62
CA GLY A 148 -34.06 27.98 10.58
C GLY A 148 -32.65 27.53 10.20
N PHE A 149 -31.63 27.92 10.96
CA PHE A 149 -30.22 27.66 10.65
C PHE A 149 -29.67 26.48 11.46
N ASN A 150 -28.83 25.68 10.81
CA ASN A 150 -28.00 24.69 11.45
C ASN A 150 -26.61 24.69 10.80
N GLY A 151 -25.60 24.38 11.58
CA GLY A 151 -24.23 24.25 11.12
C GLY A 151 -23.50 23.23 11.96
N GLU A 152 -22.50 22.59 11.37
CA GLU A 152 -21.62 21.66 12.05
C GLU A 152 -20.22 21.81 11.49
N ALA A 153 -19.23 21.79 12.38
CA ALA A 153 -17.83 21.66 12.01
C ALA A 153 -17.25 20.45 12.74
N VAL A 154 -16.56 19.59 12.00
CA VAL A 154 -15.91 18.39 12.54
C VAL A 154 -14.45 18.39 12.13
N ILE A 155 -13.54 18.23 13.10
CA ILE A 155 -12.16 17.85 12.82
C ILE A 155 -12.03 16.32 12.96
N ARG A 156 -11.42 15.69 11.97
CA ARG A 156 -11.06 14.26 11.95
C ARG A 156 -9.55 14.15 12.01
N LEU A 157 -9.06 13.34 12.93
CA LEU A 157 -7.64 13.11 13.19
C LEU A 157 -7.34 11.62 13.00
N ALA A 158 -6.27 11.32 12.28
CA ALA A 158 -5.72 9.97 12.17
C ALA A 158 -4.20 10.05 12.23
N GLY A 159 -3.58 9.22 13.06
CA GLY A 159 -2.12 9.09 13.12
C GLY A 159 -1.54 8.50 11.84
N GLU A 160 -0.21 8.54 11.74
CA GLU A 160 0.52 7.79 10.71
C GLU A 160 0.31 6.28 10.91
N PHE A 161 0.25 5.51 9.82
CA PHE A 161 0.16 4.05 9.90
C PHE A 161 0.72 3.32 8.68
N PRO A 162 1.31 2.12 8.89
CA PRO A 162 1.69 1.26 7.80
C PRO A 162 0.45 0.66 7.14
N ALA A 163 0.52 0.54 5.82
CA ALA A 163 -0.54 -0.10 5.05
C ALA A 163 0.03 -0.97 3.94
N GLU A 164 -0.50 -2.18 3.82
CA GLU A 164 -0.12 -3.16 2.82
C GLU A 164 -1.35 -3.90 2.32
N SER A 165 -1.52 -3.94 0.99
CA SER A 165 -2.53 -4.75 0.33
C SER A 165 -2.06 -5.15 -1.06
N ALA A 166 -1.96 -6.46 -1.29
CA ALA A 166 -1.43 -7.03 -2.53
C ALA A 166 -0.06 -6.43 -2.89
N GLY A 167 0.07 -5.76 -4.04
CA GLY A 167 1.33 -5.15 -4.48
C GLY A 167 1.60 -3.74 -3.95
N TYR A 168 0.69 -3.17 -3.17
CA TYR A 168 0.85 -1.83 -2.61
C TYR A 168 1.38 -1.93 -1.18
N VAL A 169 2.62 -1.49 -0.98
CA VAL A 169 3.38 -1.73 0.26
C VAL A 169 3.89 -0.40 0.81
N GLY A 170 3.20 0.19 1.77
CA GLY A 170 3.61 1.43 2.44
C GLY A 170 4.01 1.17 3.88
N THR A 171 5.23 0.67 4.06
CA THR A 171 5.74 0.16 5.35
C THR A 171 7.06 0.79 5.79
N LYS A 172 7.57 1.83 5.10
CA LYS A 172 8.84 2.49 5.44
C LYS A 172 8.92 3.09 6.84
N CYS A 173 7.79 3.38 7.48
CA CYS A 173 7.75 3.85 8.87
C CYS A 173 8.07 2.74 9.89
N ILE A 174 8.03 1.46 9.47
CA ILE A 174 8.36 0.32 10.34
C ILE A 174 9.88 0.23 10.50
N GLN A 175 10.35 0.31 11.74
CA GLN A 175 11.77 0.17 12.05
C GLN A 175 12.17 -1.31 12.21
N GLY A 176 13.38 -1.65 11.76
CA GLY A 176 13.96 -2.98 11.98
C GLY A 176 13.44 -4.06 11.02
N HIS A 177 12.88 -3.67 9.88
CA HIS A 177 12.39 -4.54 8.82
C HIS A 177 13.21 -4.30 7.53
N ASP A 178 13.44 -5.36 6.76
CA ASP A 178 14.10 -5.30 5.46
C ASP A 178 13.07 -4.92 4.39
N GLY A 179 13.14 -3.67 3.92
CA GLY A 179 12.19 -3.08 2.96
C GLY A 179 11.86 -3.94 1.74
N GLY A 180 10.62 -3.80 1.24
CA GLY A 180 10.10 -4.53 0.08
C GLY A 180 10.45 -3.91 -1.28
N LEU A 181 10.29 -4.67 -2.36
CA LEU A 181 10.32 -4.12 -3.72
C LEU A 181 9.11 -3.18 -3.91
N PHE A 182 9.35 -1.99 -4.44
CA PHE A 182 8.34 -0.93 -4.61
C PHE A 182 7.71 -0.41 -3.31
N GLU A 183 8.44 -0.51 -2.19
CA GLU A 183 7.98 0.03 -0.91
C GLU A 183 7.82 1.56 -0.97
N GLU A 184 6.65 2.02 -0.56
CA GLU A 184 6.23 3.41 -0.42
C GLU A 184 6.34 3.87 1.04
N ASP A 185 6.20 5.19 1.24
CA ASP A 185 6.03 5.73 2.58
C ASP A 185 4.71 5.24 3.19
N CYS A 186 4.61 5.25 4.52
CA CYS A 186 3.37 4.95 5.22
C CYS A 186 2.28 5.99 4.93
N ILE A 187 1.06 5.72 5.39
CA ILE A 187 0.00 6.73 5.33
C ILE A 187 0.31 7.78 6.38
N GLU A 188 0.47 9.03 5.94
CA GLU A 188 0.83 10.14 6.82
C GLU A 188 -0.29 10.47 7.80
N THR A 189 0.10 11.11 8.90
CA THR A 189 -0.84 11.72 9.85
C THR A 189 -1.74 12.72 9.12
N SER A 190 -3.03 12.71 9.42
CA SER A 190 -3.98 13.62 8.79
C SER A 190 -4.88 14.34 9.80
N ALA A 191 -5.14 15.61 9.50
CA ALA A 191 -6.10 16.44 10.19
C ALA A 191 -7.02 17.10 9.15
N LEU A 192 -8.25 16.61 9.05
CA LEU A 192 -9.23 17.07 8.07
C LEU A 192 -10.36 17.80 8.78
N VAL A 193 -10.72 18.97 8.29
CA VAL A 193 -11.87 19.72 8.80
C VAL A 193 -12.98 19.66 7.77
N ASP A 194 -14.15 19.22 8.21
CA ASP A 194 -15.36 19.17 7.41
C ASP A 194 -16.39 20.13 8.01
N VAL A 195 -17.19 20.76 7.14
CA VAL A 195 -18.27 21.67 7.57
C VAL A 195 -19.55 21.36 6.83
N ASN A 196 -20.66 21.43 7.56
CA ASN A 196 -22.01 21.32 7.04
C ASN A 196 -22.82 22.54 7.45
N PHE A 197 -23.64 23.06 6.55
CA PHE A 197 -24.57 24.15 6.81
C PHE A 197 -25.94 23.80 6.24
N GLY A 198 -26.98 24.23 6.95
CA GLY A 198 -28.36 24.08 6.55
C GLY A 198 -29.18 25.33 6.89
N TYR A 199 -30.03 25.75 5.96
CA TYR A 199 -30.92 26.89 6.16
C TYR A 199 -32.31 26.58 5.59
N LYS A 200 -33.31 26.57 6.47
CA LYS A 200 -34.72 26.52 6.08
C LYS A 200 -35.15 27.91 5.65
N ILE A 201 -35.54 28.06 4.39
CA ILE A 201 -35.93 29.36 3.84
C ILE A 201 -37.26 29.78 4.51
N PRO A 202 -37.33 30.95 5.18
CA PRO A 202 -38.55 31.40 5.85
C PRO A 202 -39.75 31.46 4.91
N ASN A 203 -40.93 31.09 5.41
CA ASN A 203 -42.19 31.07 4.66
C ASN A 203 -42.20 30.15 3.43
N THR A 204 -41.32 29.14 3.39
CA THR A 204 -41.30 28.12 2.34
C THR A 204 -41.08 26.72 2.92
N SER A 205 -41.35 25.69 2.12
CA SER A 205 -40.99 24.29 2.42
C SER A 205 -39.59 23.91 1.92
N ALA A 206 -38.77 24.90 1.55
CA ALA A 206 -37.43 24.69 1.00
C ALA A 206 -36.33 24.77 2.08
N THR A 207 -35.36 23.88 1.99
CA THR A 207 -34.13 23.88 2.81
C THR A 207 -32.92 23.81 1.89
N LEU A 208 -31.99 24.75 2.06
CA LEU A 208 -30.68 24.76 1.42
C LEU A 208 -29.68 24.06 2.34
N GLN A 209 -28.82 23.23 1.77
CA GLN A 209 -27.74 22.56 2.49
C GLN A 209 -26.44 22.67 1.69
N LEU A 210 -25.33 22.87 2.41
CA LEU A 210 -23.97 22.87 1.87
C LEU A 210 -23.12 21.99 2.76
N ALA A 211 -22.46 20.99 2.17
CA ALA A 211 -21.46 20.17 2.83
C ALA A 211 -20.12 20.36 2.13
N VAL A 212 -19.06 20.60 2.90
CA VAL A 212 -17.68 20.70 2.39
C VAL A 212 -16.79 19.80 3.23
N THR A 213 -16.21 18.79 2.60
CA THR A 213 -15.21 17.92 3.23
C THR A 213 -13.80 18.38 2.85
N ASN A 214 -12.86 18.25 3.78
CA ASN A 214 -11.49 18.74 3.63
C ASN A 214 -11.48 20.25 3.29
N LEU A 215 -12.12 21.05 4.15
CA LEU A 215 -12.32 22.49 4.02
C LEU A 215 -11.01 23.24 3.77
N PHE A 216 -9.88 22.77 4.28
CA PHE A 216 -8.58 23.41 4.09
C PHE A 216 -7.81 22.90 2.86
N ASN A 217 -8.35 21.91 2.14
CA ASN A 217 -7.69 21.25 1.01
C ASN A 217 -6.30 20.69 1.41
N THR A 218 -6.24 20.06 2.59
CA THR A 218 -5.07 19.32 3.06
C THR A 218 -4.84 18.13 2.13
N PRO A 219 -3.65 17.95 1.54
CA PRO A 219 -3.35 16.73 0.79
C PRO A 219 -3.45 15.52 1.72
N TYR A 220 -4.20 14.52 1.30
CA TYR A 220 -4.50 13.34 2.12
C TYR A 220 -4.73 12.15 1.22
N ARG A 221 -4.11 11.01 1.54
CA ARG A 221 -4.45 9.71 0.95
C ARG A 221 -4.96 8.79 2.05
N SER A 222 -5.99 8.01 1.74
CA SER A 222 -6.55 7.05 2.71
C SER A 222 -5.85 5.70 2.72
N PHE A 223 -5.01 5.42 1.71
CA PHE A 223 -4.35 4.15 1.54
C PHE A 223 -3.12 4.26 0.61
N VAL A 224 -2.33 3.20 0.50
CA VAL A 224 -1.15 3.16 -0.39
C VAL A 224 -1.63 2.94 -1.82
N GLY A 225 -0.95 3.55 -2.80
CA GLY A 225 -1.30 3.41 -4.21
C GLY A 225 -2.58 4.13 -4.66
N VAL A 226 -3.27 4.86 -3.77
CA VAL A 226 -4.43 5.68 -4.13
C VAL A 226 -4.02 7.15 -4.31
N PRO A 227 -4.69 7.91 -5.19
CA PRO A 227 -4.42 9.33 -5.34
C PRO A 227 -4.81 10.12 -4.09
N GLU A 228 -4.21 11.29 -3.93
CA GLU A 228 -4.61 12.23 -2.89
C GLU A 228 -6.03 12.77 -3.13
N ILE A 229 -6.78 12.93 -2.05
CA ILE A 229 -8.15 13.43 -2.01
C ILE A 229 -8.12 14.89 -1.55
N GLY A 230 -8.51 15.79 -2.46
CA GLY A 230 -8.65 17.21 -2.16
C GLY A 230 -9.99 17.58 -1.51
N ARG A 231 -10.28 18.88 -1.50
CA ARG A 231 -11.56 19.44 -1.05
C ARG A 231 -12.70 18.97 -1.95
N PHE A 232 -13.82 18.61 -1.33
CA PHE A 232 -15.04 18.25 -2.04
C PHE A 232 -16.25 18.97 -1.43
N ALA A 233 -17.15 19.47 -2.27
CA ALA A 233 -18.32 20.23 -1.83
C ALA A 233 -19.59 19.74 -2.53
N ILE A 234 -20.67 19.60 -1.76
CA ILE A 234 -22.01 19.28 -2.26
C ILE A 234 -22.99 20.36 -1.79
N ALA A 235 -23.71 20.95 -2.73
CA ALA A 235 -24.90 21.73 -2.44
C ALA A 235 -26.15 20.89 -2.68
N ARG A 236 -27.14 20.99 -1.80
CA ARG A 236 -28.43 20.31 -1.92
C ARG A 236 -29.56 21.29 -1.64
N VAL A 237 -30.64 21.15 -2.41
CA VAL A 237 -31.94 21.78 -2.12
C VAL A 237 -32.91 20.66 -1.80
N ARG A 238 -33.57 20.73 -0.64
CA ARG A 238 -34.67 19.86 -0.25
C ARG A 238 -35.96 20.66 -0.26
N TYR A 239 -37.02 20.11 -0.84
CA TYR A 239 -38.36 20.67 -0.82
C TYR A 239 -39.32 19.63 -0.27
N GLU A 240 -40.10 19.99 0.74
CA GLU A 240 -41.12 19.13 1.34
C GLU A 240 -42.48 19.43 0.72
N ILE A 241 -43.17 18.40 0.23
CA ILE A 241 -44.52 18.48 -0.32
C ILE A 241 -45.44 17.77 0.67
N ASP A 242 -46.51 18.44 1.08
CA ASP A 242 -47.57 17.88 1.95
C ASP A 242 -48.42 16.83 1.21
#